data_AF-A0A350Q6V3-F1
#
_entry.id   AF-A0A350Q6V3-F1
#
_cell.length_a   1.000
_cell.length_b   1.000
_cell.length_c   1.000
_cell.angle_alpha   90.00
_cell.angle_beta   90.00
_cell.angle_gamma   90.00
#
_symmetry.space_group_name_H-M   'P 1'
#
loop_
_entity.id
_entity.type
_entity.pdbx_description
1 polymer ?
#
loop_
_entity_poly.entity_id
_entity_poly.type
_entity_poly.pdbx_seq_one_letter_code
_entity_poly.pdbx_strand_id
1 'polypeptide(L)'
;QGNSVSAGRIYQDVITKERRGDYLGATVQIIPHITDEIKHRLRKLAPGNDVVMTEIGGTVGDIESLPFLEAIRQIRQDEGRENAIFIHLTLVPYIAAV
;
A
#
# COMPACT_ATOMS: atom_id res chain seq x y z
N GLN A 1 -12.49 9.90 9.31
CA GLN A 1 -11.41 8.95 9.66
C GLN A 1 -10.65 8.62 8.38
N GLY A 2 -9.39 9.08 8.25
CA GLY A 2 -8.65 9.02 6.98
C GLY A 2 -7.26 8.37 7.05
N ASN A 3 -6.81 7.97 8.24
CA ASN A 3 -5.41 7.57 8.47
C ASN A 3 -5.23 6.05 8.65
N SER A 4 -6.29 5.26 8.44
CA SER A 4 -6.25 3.81 8.46
C SER A 4 -7.04 3.26 7.29
N VAL A 5 -6.44 2.32 6.56
CA VAL A 5 -7.03 1.62 5.43
C VAL A 5 -6.81 0.13 5.61
N SER A 6 -7.83 -0.68 5.31
CA SER A 6 -7.73 -2.14 5.28
C SER A 6 -7.85 -2.65 3.86
N ALA A 7 -7.26 -3.81 3.57
CA ALA A 7 -7.39 -4.50 2.28
C ALA A 7 -8.86 -4.61 1.85
N GLY A 8 -9.75 -5.03 2.76
CA GLY A 8 -11.19 -5.11 2.47
C GLY A 8 -11.78 -3.81 1.90
N ARG A 9 -11.39 -2.65 2.46
CA ARG A 9 -11.85 -1.35 1.95
C ARG A 9 -11.26 -1.02 0.58
N ILE A 10 -10.00 -1.37 0.34
CA ILE A 10 -9.32 -1.18 -0.95
C ILE A 10 -10.04 -1.97 -2.05
N TYR A 11 -10.23 -3.27 -1.82
CA TYR A 11 -10.86 -4.15 -2.78
C TYR A 11 -12.32 -3.78 -2.99
N GLN A 12 -13.05 -3.42 -1.93
CA GLN A 12 -14.43 -2.97 -2.05
C GLN A 12 -14.55 -1.72 -2.92
N ASP A 13 -13.68 -0.73 -2.73
CA ASP A 13 -13.71 0.50 -3.53
C ASP A 13 -13.40 0.22 -5.00
N VAL A 14 -12.41 -0.63 -5.30
CA VAL A 14 -12.08 -1.02 -6.68
C VAL A 14 -13.19 -1.83 -7.34
N ILE A 15 -13.80 -2.80 -6.63
CA ILE A 15 -14.93 -3.57 -7.12
C ILE A 15 -16.15 -2.67 -7.36
N THR A 16 -16.41 -1.70 -6.49
CA THR A 16 -17.51 -0.74 -6.67
C THR A 16 -17.28 0.13 -7.91
N LYS A 17 -16.05 0.60 -8.17
CA LYS A 17 -15.70 1.33 -9.40
C LYS A 17 -15.89 0.47 -10.65
N GLU A 18 -15.50 -0.80 -10.58
CA GLU A 18 -15.71 -1.77 -11.66
C GLU A 18 -17.20 -1.94 -11.98
N ARG A 19 -18.03 -2.21 -10.98
CA ARG A 19 -19.48 -2.39 -11.16
C ARG A 19 -20.21 -1.15 -11.66
N ARG A 20 -19.67 0.04 -11.40
CA ARG A 20 -20.20 1.31 -11.92
C ARG A 20 -19.83 1.55 -13.39
N GLY A 21 -18.85 0.81 -13.91
CA GLY A 21 -18.36 0.96 -15.28
C GLY A 21 -17.17 1.92 -15.43
N ASP A 22 -16.51 2.32 -14.34
CA ASP A 22 -15.40 3.28 -14.38
C ASP A 22 -14.20 2.77 -15.20
N TYR A 23 -14.04 1.45 -15.30
CA TYR A 23 -12.98 0.82 -16.09
C TYR A 23 -13.39 0.45 -17.52
N LEU A 24 -14.54 0.97 -18.00
CA LEU A 24 -15.01 0.82 -19.39
C LEU A 24 -15.08 -0.63 -19.89
N GLY A 25 -15.38 -1.58 -18.99
CA GLY A 25 -15.45 -3.01 -19.30
C GLY A 25 -14.10 -3.72 -19.44
N ALA A 26 -12.99 -3.04 -19.16
CA ALA A 26 -11.66 -3.65 -19.13
C ALA A 26 -11.51 -4.58 -17.91
N THR A 27 -10.59 -5.55 -18.02
CA THR A 27 -10.27 -6.46 -16.92
C THR A 27 -9.61 -5.72 -15.77
N VAL A 28 -10.20 -5.85 -14.58
CA VAL A 28 -9.60 -5.36 -13.33
C VAL A 28 -8.60 -6.36 -12.79
N GLN A 29 -7.47 -5.86 -12.30
CA GLN A 29 -6.29 -6.63 -11.92
C GLN A 29 -5.66 -6.04 -10.65
N ILE A 30 -4.87 -6.82 -9.91
CA ILE A 30 -4.12 -6.32 -8.75
C ILE A 30 -3.19 -5.17 -9.16
N ILE A 31 -2.39 -5.39 -10.19
CA ILE A 31 -1.60 -4.34 -10.85
C ILE A 31 -2.31 -4.04 -12.17
N PRO A 32 -2.69 -2.78 -12.46
CA PRO A 32 -2.43 -1.59 -11.67
C PRO A 32 -3.54 -1.23 -10.66
N HIS A 33 -4.76 -1.78 -10.77
CA HIS A 33 -5.95 -1.19 -10.14
C HIS A 33 -5.93 -1.18 -8.60
N ILE A 34 -5.50 -2.28 -7.96
CA ILE A 34 -5.39 -2.32 -6.48
C ILE A 34 -4.19 -1.50 -6.01
N THR A 35 -3.05 -1.63 -6.70
CA THR A 35 -1.84 -0.86 -6.35
C THR A 35 -2.06 0.64 -6.51
N ASP A 36 -2.74 1.09 -7.55
CA ASP A 36 -3.08 2.49 -7.78
C ASP A 36 -4.05 3.02 -6.74
N GLU A 37 -5.02 2.22 -6.30
CA GLU A 37 -5.91 2.61 -5.21
C GLU A 37 -5.16 2.74 -3.88
N ILE A 38 -4.15 1.89 -3.60
CA ILE A 38 -3.25 2.06 -2.45
C ILE A 38 -2.46 3.37 -2.59
N LYS A 39 -1.80 3.59 -3.73
CA LYS A 39 -1.01 4.81 -4.00
C LYS A 39 -1.85 6.07 -3.88
N HIS A 40 -3.08 6.05 -4.40
CA HIS A 40 -4.01 7.16 -4.33
C HIS A 40 -4.30 7.56 -2.88
N ARG A 41 -4.53 6.59 -1.99
CA ARG A 41 -4.78 6.89 -0.57
C ARG A 41 -3.57 7.49 0.12
N LEU A 42 -2.36 7.03 -0.22
CA LEU A 42 -1.13 7.61 0.34
C LEU A 42 -0.91 9.05 -0.15
N ARG A 43 -1.06 9.30 -1.45
CA ARG A 43 -0.95 10.65 -2.03
C ARG A 43 -2.00 11.62 -1.50
N LYS A 44 -3.19 11.12 -1.14
CA LYS A 44 -4.25 11.95 -0.54
C LYS A 44 -3.84 12.54 0.83
N LEU A 45 -2.88 11.95 1.52
CA LEU A 45 -2.36 12.45 2.79
C LEU A 45 -1.21 13.47 2.61
N ALA A 46 -0.60 13.56 1.44
CA ALA A 46 0.56 14.42 1.20
C ALA A 46 0.28 15.94 1.26
N PRO A 47 -0.83 16.47 0.71
CA PRO A 47 -1.04 17.92 0.71
C PRO A 47 -1.02 18.52 2.12
N GLY A 48 -0.14 19.52 2.33
CA GLY A 48 0.01 20.21 3.61
C GLY A 48 0.90 19.50 4.63
N ASN A 49 1.54 18.38 4.28
CA ASN A 49 2.49 17.66 5.13
C ASN A 49 3.85 17.55 4.44
N ASP A 50 4.93 17.81 5.19
CA ASP A 50 6.30 17.64 4.67
C ASP A 50 6.69 16.16 4.53
N VAL A 51 6.15 15.32 5.42
CA VAL A 51 6.44 13.88 5.49
C VAL A 51 5.16 13.10 5.75
N VAL A 52 4.94 12.02 4.99
CA VAL A 52 3.87 11.04 5.25
C VAL A 52 4.49 9.74 5.72
N MET A 53 4.27 9.40 6.99
CA MET A 53 4.71 8.12 7.55
C MET A 53 3.60 7.07 7.37
N THR A 54 3.93 5.97 6.68
CA THR A 54 2.98 4.89 6.40
C THR A 54 3.47 3.60 7.04
N GLU A 55 2.67 3.08 7.96
CA GLU A 55 2.85 1.73 8.48
C GLU A 55 2.14 0.72 7.57
N ILE A 56 2.83 -0.37 7.23
CA ILE A 56 2.23 -1.52 6.55
C ILE A 56 2.17 -2.64 7.58
N GLY A 57 0.96 -3.03 7.97
CA GLY A 57 0.75 -4.16 8.86
C GLY A 57 1.07 -5.50 8.19
N GLY A 58 1.16 -6.55 9.02
CA GLY A 58 1.54 -7.90 8.60
C GLY A 58 3.06 -8.12 8.59
N THR A 59 3.48 -9.30 8.16
CA THR A 59 4.90 -9.65 8.04
C THR A 59 5.29 -9.71 6.57
N VAL A 60 6.46 -9.14 6.24
CA VAL A 60 7.00 -9.29 4.88
C VAL A 60 7.21 -10.77 4.59
N GLY A 61 6.62 -11.25 3.50
CA GLY A 61 6.58 -12.67 3.12
C GLY A 61 5.17 -13.25 3.12
N ASP A 62 4.24 -12.63 3.86
CA ASP A 62 2.83 -13.03 3.85
C ASP A 62 2.14 -12.58 2.55
N ILE A 63 1.27 -13.44 2.01
CA ILE A 63 0.55 -13.20 0.74
C ILE A 63 -0.27 -11.90 0.79
N GLU A 64 -0.82 -11.59 1.98
CA GLU A 64 -1.70 -10.44 2.21
C GLU A 64 -0.98 -9.10 2.02
N SER A 65 0.34 -9.07 2.27
CA SER A 65 1.16 -7.85 2.16
C SER A 65 1.62 -7.56 0.73
N LEU A 66 1.53 -8.53 -0.19
CA LEU A 66 2.08 -8.40 -1.56
C LEU A 66 1.57 -7.17 -2.32
N PRO A 67 0.25 -6.85 -2.34
CA PRO A 67 -0.23 -5.66 -3.04
C PRO A 67 0.32 -4.35 -2.43
N PHE A 68 0.50 -4.30 -1.11
CA PHE A 68 1.02 -3.12 -0.42
C PHE A 68 2.51 -2.93 -0.70
N LEU A 69 3.30 -4.01 -0.67
CA LEU A 69 4.73 -3.98 -0.99
C LEU A 69 4.96 -3.56 -2.45
N GLU A 70 4.14 -4.05 -3.38
CA GLU A 70 4.21 -3.62 -4.78
C GLU A 70 3.82 -2.15 -4.94
N ALA A 71 2.78 -1.69 -4.25
CA ALA A 71 2.35 -0.28 -4.31
C ALA A 71 3.45 0.68 -3.82
N ILE A 72 4.10 0.39 -2.69
CA ILE A 72 5.20 1.24 -2.20
C ILE A 72 6.45 1.14 -3.09
N ARG A 73 6.70 -0.02 -3.72
CA ARG A 73 7.79 -0.18 -4.70
C ARG A 73 7.57 0.76 -5.88
N GLN A 74 6.34 0.87 -6.37
CA GLN A 74 5.94 1.82 -7.41
C GLN A 74 6.01 3.27 -6.91
N ILE A 75 5.59 3.58 -5.68
CA ILE A 75 5.73 4.95 -5.12
C ILE A 75 7.17 5.44 -5.15
N ARG A 76 8.14 4.61 -4.76
CA ARG A 76 9.55 4.99 -4.84
C ARG A 76 9.99 5.28 -6.29
N GLN A 77 9.40 4.61 -7.27
CA GLN A 77 9.67 4.91 -8.69
C GLN A 77 8.98 6.21 -9.13
N ASP A 78 7.74 6.43 -8.70
CA ASP A 78 6.93 7.59 -9.08
C ASP A 78 7.45 8.89 -8.43
N GLU A 79 7.81 8.86 -7.15
CA GLU A 79 8.20 10.05 -6.36
C GLU A 79 9.71 10.31 -6.36
N GLY A 80 10.53 9.36 -6.83
CA GLY A 80 11.99 9.46 -6.82
C GLY A 80 12.64 8.86 -5.56
N ARG A 81 13.92 8.48 -5.71
CA ARG A 81 14.68 7.76 -4.66
C ARG A 81 14.93 8.62 -3.42
N GLU A 82 15.04 9.91 -3.62
CA GLU A 82 15.29 10.96 -2.63
C GLU A 82 14.04 11.29 -1.79
N ASN A 83 12.84 10.98 -2.29
CA ASN A 83 11.57 11.31 -1.63
C ASN A 83 10.87 10.10 -0.99
N ALA A 84 11.50 8.91 -1.02
CA ALA A 84 10.92 7.67 -0.46
C ALA A 84 11.95 6.83 0.30
N ILE A 85 11.70 6.62 1.59
CA ILE A 85 12.52 5.80 2.49
C ILE A 85 11.72 4.60 2.98
N PHE A 86 12.35 3.42 3.01
CA PHE A 86 11.75 2.21 3.58
C PHE A 86 12.48 1.83 4.88
N ILE A 87 11.70 1.55 5.92
CA ILE A 87 12.19 1.10 7.22
C ILE A 87 11.64 -0.30 7.45
N HIS A 88 12.51 -1.29 7.64
CA HIS A 88 12.12 -2.67 7.92
C HIS A 88 12.41 -3.01 9.38
N LEU A 89 11.38 -3.38 10.13
CA LEU A 89 11.49 -3.82 11.51
C LEU A 89 11.71 -5.33 11.55
N THR A 90 12.73 -5.77 12.28
CA THR A 90 13.07 -7.20 12.44
C THR A 90 13.27 -7.56 13.91
N LEU A 91 12.96 -8.81 14.26
CA LEU A 91 13.17 -9.37 15.59
C LEU A 91 14.55 -10.03 15.66
N VAL A 92 15.36 -9.62 16.63
CA VAL A 92 16.60 -10.31 17.00
C VAL A 92 16.33 -11.12 18.27
N PRO A 93 16.14 -12.44 18.18
CA PRO A 93 15.79 -13.24 19.34
C PRO A 93 17.00 -13.46 20.26
N TYR A 94 16.76 -13.45 21.57
CA TYR A 94 17.73 -13.90 22.58
C TYR A 94 17.34 -15.28 23.08
N ILE A 95 18.27 -16.23 23.02
CA ILE A 95 18.09 -17.59 23.57
C ILE A 95 19.01 -17.71 24.78
N ALA A 96 18.43 -17.79 25.97
CA ALA A 96 19.19 -18.04 27.19
C ALA A 96 19.71 -19.49 27.18
N ALA A 97 20.99 -19.68 27.52
CA ALA A 97 21.51 -21.00 27.85
C ALA A 97 21.00 -21.41 29.23
N VAL A 98 20.45 -22.63 29.34
CA VAL A 98 20.06 -23.26 30.61
C VAL A 98 21.23 -24.11 31.12
#